data_AF-A0A2V7PMN6-F1
#
_entry.id   AF-A0A2V7PMN6-F1
#
_cell.length_a   1.000
_cell.length_b   1.000
_cell.length_c   1.000
_cell.angle_alpha   90.00
_cell.angle_beta   90.00
_cell.angle_gamma   90.00
#
_symmetry.space_group_name_H-M   'P 1'
#
loop_
_entity.id
_entity.type
_entity.pdbx_description
1 polymer ?
#
loop_
_entity_poly.entity_id
_entity_poly.type
_entity_poly.pdbx_seq_one_letter_code
_entity_poly.pdbx_strand_id
1 'polypeptide(L)'
;MATGDLAGIGSRYEPKTIQNLIVSGGGGRGRRRSAGAAPPVKAPPPTTVTVTLPSGRRVQGELDHLSAFVVALRDSDGTYHSFARHDSIPKVVVTNPLQWHIDRLPQWRDADIHDVTAYLVTLK
;
A
#
# COMPACT_ATOMS: atom_id res chain seq x y z
N MET A 1 -10.60 -25.08 14.69
CA MET A 1 -10.47 -24.73 13.26
C MET A 1 -11.19 -23.43 13.04
N ALA A 2 -10.50 -22.34 12.70
CA ALA A 2 -11.20 -21.14 12.29
C ALA A 2 -11.91 -21.39 10.95
N THR A 3 -13.20 -21.12 10.91
CA THR A 3 -14.04 -21.23 9.71
C THR A 3 -14.25 -19.81 9.19
N GLY A 4 -13.81 -19.51 7.96
CA GLY A 4 -13.96 -18.17 7.35
C GLY A 4 -12.76 -17.72 6.51
N ASP A 5 -12.59 -16.40 6.34
CA ASP A 5 -11.63 -15.75 5.42
C ASP A 5 -10.15 -16.07 5.64
N LEU A 6 -9.80 -16.64 6.80
CA LEU A 6 -8.44 -17.05 7.16
C LEU A 6 -8.21 -18.57 7.06
N ALA A 7 -9.25 -19.33 6.70
CA ALA A 7 -9.16 -20.77 6.49
C ALA A 7 -8.14 -21.08 5.38
N GLY A 8 -7.11 -21.86 5.71
CA GLY A 8 -6.07 -22.28 4.76
C GLY A 8 -4.91 -21.29 4.58
N ILE A 9 -4.97 -20.07 5.12
CA ILE A 9 -3.81 -19.17 5.17
C ILE A 9 -2.85 -19.57 6.31
N GLY A 10 -3.40 -19.93 7.48
CA GLY A 10 -2.61 -20.37 8.65
C GLY A 10 -1.79 -21.64 8.41
N SER A 11 -2.22 -22.51 7.50
CA SER A 11 -1.49 -23.72 7.09
C SER A 11 -0.44 -23.47 6.00
N ARG A 12 -0.46 -22.31 5.32
CA ARG A 12 0.46 -21.98 4.21
C ARG A 12 1.54 -20.98 4.61
N TYR A 13 1.28 -20.14 5.61
CA TYR A 13 2.17 -19.04 6.00
C TYR A 13 2.38 -19.00 7.50
N GLU A 14 3.60 -18.69 7.92
CA GLU A 14 3.89 -18.47 9.34
C GLU A 14 3.08 -17.29 9.91
N PRO A 15 2.61 -17.37 11.16
CA PRO A 15 1.85 -16.30 11.83
C PRO A 15 2.51 -14.93 11.73
N LYS A 16 3.84 -14.86 11.88
CA LYS A 16 4.62 -13.63 11.75
C LYS A 16 4.51 -13.01 10.35
N THR A 17 4.47 -13.83 9.29
CA THR A 17 4.30 -13.35 7.92
C THR A 17 2.94 -12.69 7.75
N ILE A 18 1.88 -13.34 8.24
CA ILE A 18 0.51 -12.82 8.15
C ILE A 18 0.36 -11.54 8.98
N GLN A 19 0.86 -11.53 10.23
CA GLN A 19 0.87 -10.34 11.08
C GLN A 19 1.58 -9.16 10.39
N ASN A 20 2.75 -9.39 9.81
CA ASN A 20 3.49 -8.35 9.08
C ASN A 20 2.67 -7.79 7.90
N LEU A 21 1.92 -8.63 7.19
CA LEU A 21 1.04 -8.19 6.11
C LEU A 21 -0.14 -7.36 6.63
N ILE A 22 -0.75 -7.73 7.75
CA ILE A 22 -1.84 -6.95 8.35
C ILE A 22 -1.32 -5.58 8.80
N VAL A 23 -0.15 -5.53 9.46
CA VAL A 23 0.41 -4.28 10.00
C VAL A 23 0.89 -3.34 8.87
N SER A 24 1.55 -3.88 7.84
CA SER A 24 2.26 -3.06 6.85
C SER A 24 1.63 -3.04 5.45
N GLY A 25 0.66 -3.91 5.17
CA GLY A 25 0.10 -4.08 3.82
C GLY A 25 1.10 -4.63 2.80
N GLY A 26 2.21 -5.22 3.25
CA GLY A 26 3.35 -5.57 2.40
C GLY A 26 4.25 -4.38 2.03
N GLY A 27 3.93 -3.18 2.54
CA GLY A 27 4.71 -1.95 2.40
C GLY A 27 5.85 -1.85 3.41
N GLY A 28 6.85 -2.73 3.32
CA GLY A 28 8.06 -2.62 4.13
C GLY A 28 8.97 -1.50 3.62
N ARG A 29 9.33 -0.53 4.47
CA ARG A 29 10.47 0.40 4.26
C ARG A 29 11.78 -0.41 4.27
N GLY A 30 12.07 -1.06 3.16
CA GLY A 30 13.15 -2.02 3.06
C GLY A 30 13.56 -2.24 1.61
N ARG A 31 14.10 -1.19 0.98
CA ARG A 31 15.00 -1.33 -0.19
C ARG A 31 16.34 -1.95 0.22
N ARG A 32 16.31 -2.94 1.11
CA ARG A 32 17.37 -3.92 1.34
C ARG A 32 16.74 -5.27 1.10
N ARG A 33 16.95 -5.77 -0.12
CA ARG A 33 16.87 -7.19 -0.41
C ARG A 33 17.88 -7.89 0.52
N SER A 34 17.48 -8.22 1.74
CA SER A 34 18.13 -9.29 2.48
C SER A 34 17.67 -10.58 1.82
N ALA A 35 18.59 -11.19 1.09
CA ALA A 35 18.43 -12.50 0.49
C ALA A 35 18.00 -13.51 1.56
N GLY A 36 16.79 -14.05 1.41
CA GLY A 36 16.23 -15.06 2.32
C GLY A 36 14.97 -14.60 3.03
N ALA A 37 13.85 -14.50 2.32
CA ALA A 37 12.54 -14.37 2.97
C ALA A 37 11.45 -14.95 2.06
N ALA A 38 10.61 -15.80 2.69
CA ALA A 38 9.24 -16.24 2.41
C ALA A 38 8.68 -16.18 0.96
N PRO A 39 7.72 -17.07 0.58
CA PRO A 39 7.09 -17.04 -0.73
C PRO A 39 6.63 -15.61 -1.08
N PRO A 40 6.77 -15.16 -2.34
CA PRO A 40 6.50 -13.78 -2.69
C PRO A 40 5.03 -13.48 -2.41
N VAL A 41 4.78 -12.73 -1.33
CA VAL A 41 3.48 -12.14 -1.12
C VAL A 41 3.31 -11.10 -2.23
N LYS A 42 2.18 -11.14 -2.93
CA LYS A 42 1.88 -10.21 -4.02
C LYS A 42 2.12 -8.78 -3.53
N ALA A 43 2.96 -8.04 -4.26
CA ALA A 43 3.22 -6.64 -3.93
C ALA A 43 1.90 -5.84 -3.93
N PRO A 44 1.76 -4.82 -3.05
CA PRO A 44 0.59 -3.96 -3.07
C PRO A 44 0.46 -3.27 -4.44
N PRO A 45 -0.77 -2.94 -4.86
CA PRO A 45 -0.98 -2.14 -6.06
C PRO A 45 -0.18 -0.83 -5.99
N PRO A 46 0.20 -0.24 -7.15
CA PRO A 46 0.88 1.05 -7.15
C PRO A 46 -0.01 2.16 -6.61
N THR A 47 0.61 3.23 -6.10
CA THR A 47 -0.11 4.47 -5.80
C THR A 47 -0.58 5.10 -7.09
N THR A 48 -1.84 5.50 -7.15
CA THR A 48 -2.41 6.17 -8.32
C THR A 48 -2.68 7.63 -8.03
N VAL A 49 -2.73 8.43 -9.09
CA VAL A 49 -3.03 9.85 -9.00
C VAL A 49 -4.04 10.23 -10.08
N THR A 50 -5.00 11.08 -9.71
CA THR A 50 -5.87 11.78 -10.65
C THR A 50 -5.56 13.26 -10.62
N VAL A 51 -5.16 13.79 -11.77
CA VAL A 51 -4.92 15.21 -12.01
C VAL A 51 -6.13 15.80 -12.73
N THR A 52 -6.69 16.88 -12.20
CA THR A 52 -7.77 17.64 -12.85
C THR A 52 -7.23 19.01 -13.27
N LEU A 53 -7.19 19.23 -14.59
CA LEU A 53 -6.71 20.47 -15.20
C LEU A 53 -7.76 21.59 -15.05
N PRO A 54 -7.36 22.88 -15.16
CA PRO A 54 -8.30 24.01 -15.15
C PRO A 54 -9.40 23.91 -16.20
N SER A 55 -9.13 23.24 -17.32
CA SER A 55 -10.13 22.95 -18.37
C SER A 55 -11.19 21.92 -17.96
N GLY A 56 -11.08 21.32 -16.78
CA GLY A 56 -11.94 20.21 -16.31
C GLY A 56 -11.49 18.84 -16.82
N ARG A 57 -10.54 18.77 -17.75
CA ARG A 57 -9.96 17.50 -18.22
C ARG A 57 -9.27 16.77 -17.06
N ARG A 58 -9.56 15.47 -16.94
CA ARG A 58 -8.93 14.58 -15.96
C ARG A 58 -7.92 13.66 -16.64
N VAL A 59 -6.77 13.50 -16.00
CA VAL A 59 -5.73 12.55 -16.39
C VAL A 59 -5.43 11.68 -15.17
N GLN A 60 -5.47 10.36 -15.34
CA GLN A 60 -5.28 9.40 -14.26
C GLN A 60 -4.23 8.38 -14.64
N GLY A 61 -3.45 7.93 -13.65
CA GLY A 61 -2.45 6.90 -13.86
C GLY A 61 -1.72 6.49 -12.58
N GLU A 62 -0.71 5.66 -12.75
CA GLU A 62 0.28 5.36 -11.71
C GLU A 62 1.10 6.62 -11.40
N LEU A 63 1.28 6.91 -10.11
CA LEU A 63 2.06 8.06 -9.68
C LEU A 63 3.56 7.80 -9.90
N ASP A 64 4.20 8.63 -10.71
CA ASP A 64 5.63 8.55 -11.01
C ASP A 64 6.42 9.53 -10.12
N HIS A 65 5.93 10.77 -9.98
CA HIS A 65 6.55 11.78 -9.14
C HIS A 65 5.51 12.76 -8.55
N LEU A 66 5.70 13.16 -7.29
CA LEU A 66 4.91 14.22 -6.67
C LEU A 66 5.79 15.10 -5.78
N SER A 67 5.79 16.40 -6.04
CA SER A 67 6.43 17.42 -5.22
C SER A 67 5.56 18.66 -5.13
N ALA A 68 6.04 19.70 -4.43
CA ALA A 68 5.37 20.99 -4.38
C ALA A 68 5.22 21.65 -5.75
N PHE A 69 6.09 21.32 -6.71
CA PHE A 69 6.18 22.03 -8.00
C PHE A 69 5.75 21.19 -9.19
N VAL A 70 5.73 19.85 -9.06
CA VAL A 70 5.45 18.95 -10.19
C VAL A 70 4.62 17.76 -9.71
N VAL A 71 3.65 17.36 -10.53
CA VAL A 71 3.03 16.03 -10.47
C VAL A 71 3.24 15.33 -11.80
N ALA A 72 3.74 14.10 -11.74
CA ALA A 72 3.92 13.26 -12.91
C ALA A 72 3.34 11.87 -12.70
N LEU A 73 2.77 11.32 -13.78
CA LEU A 73 2.10 10.03 -13.78
C LEU A 73 2.34 9.30 -15.10
N ARG A 74 2.11 8.00 -15.08
CA ARG A 74 2.01 7.17 -16.29
C ARG A 74 0.59 6.66 -16.42
N ASP A 75 -0.07 7.00 -17.53
CA ASP A 75 -1.46 6.60 -17.77
C ASP A 75 -1.60 5.12 -18.15
N SER A 76 -2.83 4.66 -18.41
CA SER A 76 -3.11 3.27 -18.77
C SER A 76 -2.42 2.81 -20.05
N ASP A 77 -2.11 3.75 -20.95
CA ASP A 77 -1.49 3.47 -22.24
C ASP A 77 0.05 3.51 -22.13
N GLY A 78 0.58 3.77 -20.93
CA GLY A 78 2.01 3.89 -20.66
C GLY A 78 2.58 5.27 -20.97
N THR A 79 1.76 6.25 -21.35
CA THR A 79 2.20 7.60 -21.67
C THR A 79 2.55 8.36 -20.40
N TYR A 80 3.72 8.99 -20.40
CA TYR A 80 4.16 9.84 -19.30
C TYR A 80 3.54 11.24 -19.42
N HIS A 81 2.92 11.69 -18.34
CA HIS A 81 2.38 13.05 -18.22
C HIS A 81 3.05 13.76 -17.05
N SER A 82 3.40 15.02 -17.23
CA SER A 82 3.97 15.87 -16.18
C SER A 82 3.29 17.23 -16.21
N PHE A 83 2.92 17.72 -15.03
CA PHE A 83 2.22 18.98 -14.85
C PHE A 83 2.94 19.82 -13.80
N ALA A 84 3.27 21.06 -14.18
CA ALA A 84 3.72 22.05 -13.21
C ALA A 84 2.59 22.36 -12.23
N ARG A 85 2.95 22.53 -10.96
CA ARG A 85 2.06 22.89 -9.87
C ARG A 85 2.37 24.31 -9.42
N HIS A 86 1.34 25.11 -9.36
CA HIS A 86 1.36 26.42 -8.72
C HIS A 86 0.19 26.46 -7.74
N ASP A 87 0.49 26.65 -6.47
CA ASP A 87 -0.48 26.54 -5.38
C ASP A 87 -1.28 25.21 -5.42
N SER A 88 -2.59 25.30 -5.65
CA SER A 88 -3.51 24.16 -5.72
C SER A 88 -3.88 23.77 -7.16
N ILE A 89 -3.15 24.25 -8.16
CA ILE A 89 -3.41 24.01 -9.58
C ILE A 89 -2.25 23.21 -10.20
N PRO A 90 -2.52 22.12 -10.94
CA PRO A 90 -3.83 21.45 -11.09
C PRO A 90 -4.29 20.80 -9.78
N LYS A 91 -5.59 20.48 -9.68
CA LYS A 91 -6.09 19.71 -8.53
C LYS A 91 -5.56 18.28 -8.63
N VAL A 92 -4.93 17.81 -7.57
CA VAL A 92 -4.32 16.47 -7.50
C VAL A 92 -5.00 15.66 -6.40
N VAL A 93 -5.47 14.47 -6.75
CA VAL A 93 -5.99 13.47 -5.80
C VAL A 93 -5.10 12.24 -5.88
N VAL A 94 -4.45 11.88 -4.77
CA VAL A 94 -3.58 10.71 -4.66
C VAL A 94 -4.33 9.60 -3.93
N THR A 95 -4.27 8.38 -4.47
CA THR A 95 -4.84 7.19 -3.86
C THR A 95 -3.71 6.21 -3.57
N ASN A 96 -3.30 6.16 -2.31
CA ASN A 96 -2.28 5.24 -1.81
C ASN A 96 -2.96 3.99 -1.19
N PRO A 97 -2.81 2.80 -1.77
CA PRO A 97 -3.44 1.58 -1.23
C PRO A 97 -2.89 1.17 0.14
N LEU A 98 -1.73 1.68 0.54
CA LEU A 98 -1.15 1.45 1.86
C LEU A 98 -1.61 2.46 2.93
N GLN A 99 -2.44 3.45 2.56
CA GLN A 99 -2.79 4.55 3.46
C GLN A 99 -3.47 4.06 4.74
N TRP A 100 -4.38 3.09 4.64
CA TRP A 100 -5.04 2.51 5.81
C TRP A 100 -4.04 1.90 6.81
N HIS A 101 -3.04 1.16 6.31
CA HIS A 101 -2.00 0.57 7.15
C HIS A 101 -1.20 1.66 7.85
N ILE A 102 -0.82 2.71 7.11
CA ILE A 102 -0.08 3.87 7.64
C ILE A 102 -0.88 4.59 8.73
N ASP A 103 -2.15 4.89 8.47
CA ASP A 103 -3.02 5.61 9.41
C ASP A 103 -3.29 4.80 10.66
N ARG A 104 -3.32 3.47 10.52
CA ARG A 104 -3.53 2.57 11.63
C ARG A 104 -2.29 2.41 12.49
N LEU A 105 -1.07 2.42 11.95
CA LEU A 105 0.20 2.24 12.70
C LEU A 105 0.25 2.93 14.08
N PRO A 106 -0.03 4.24 14.24
CA PRO A 106 0.04 4.91 15.55
C PRO A 106 -1.06 4.47 16.54
N GLN A 107 -2.08 3.74 16.08
CA GLN A 107 -3.22 3.28 16.86
C GLN A 107 -3.07 1.84 17.37
N TRP A 108 -2.10 1.07 16.86
CA TRP A 108 -1.84 -0.28 17.38
C TRP A 108 -1.13 -0.19 18.72
N ARG A 109 -1.60 -0.96 19.69
CA ARG A 109 -0.92 -1.20 20.96
C ARG A 109 -0.16 -2.51 20.89
N ASP A 110 0.81 -2.67 21.76
CA ASP A 110 1.56 -3.91 21.91
C ASP A 110 0.63 -5.11 22.18
N ALA A 111 -0.39 -4.92 23.03
CA ALA A 111 -1.42 -5.93 23.28
C ALA A 111 -2.20 -6.32 22.01
N ASP A 112 -2.56 -5.35 21.15
CA ASP A 112 -3.29 -5.65 19.90
C ASP A 112 -2.42 -6.50 18.96
N ILE A 113 -1.12 -6.19 18.88
CA ILE A 113 -0.15 -6.97 18.10
C ILE A 113 -0.04 -8.39 18.68
N HIS A 114 0.13 -8.50 20.00
CA HIS A 114 0.26 -9.77 20.70
C HIS A 114 -0.97 -10.67 20.49
N ASP A 115 -2.17 -10.12 20.65
CA ASP A 115 -3.43 -10.85 20.51
C ASP A 115 -3.62 -11.37 19.08
N VAL A 116 -3.29 -10.56 18.07
CA VAL A 116 -3.29 -10.99 16.67
C VAL A 116 -2.31 -12.13 16.45
N THR A 117 -1.08 -12.04 16.97
CA THR A 117 -0.10 -13.13 16.86
C THR A 117 -0.61 -14.40 17.53
N ALA A 118 -1.13 -14.30 18.75
CA ALA A 118 -1.65 -15.42 19.51
C ALA A 118 -2.79 -16.12 18.75
N TYR A 119 -3.74 -15.34 18.21
CA TYR A 119 -4.81 -15.87 17.37
C TYR A 119 -4.27 -16.58 16.13
N LEU A 120 -3.35 -15.98 15.38
CA LEU A 120 -2.77 -16.57 14.18
C LEU A 120 -2.01 -17.88 14.46
N VAL A 121 -1.40 -18.04 15.64
CA VAL A 121 -0.79 -19.30 16.08
C VAL A 121 -1.84 -20.40 16.23
N THR A 122 -3.05 -20.09 16.68
CA THR A 122 -4.15 -21.07 16.79
C THR A 122 -4.72 -21.52 15.43
N LEU A 123 -4.33 -20.85 14.34
CA LEU A 123 -4.77 -21.17 12.97
C LEU A 123 -3.87 -22.19 12.25
N LYS A 124 -2.80 -22.65 12.91
CA LYS A 124 -1.98 -23.77 12.42
C LYS A 124 -2.75 -25.07 12.41
#